data_AF-A0A5C6UG96-F1
#
_entry.id   AF-A0A5C6UG96-F1
#
_cell.length_a   1.000
_cell.length_b   1.000
_cell.length_c   1.000
_cell.angle_alpha   90.00
_cell.angle_beta   90.00
_cell.angle_gamma   90.00
#
_symmetry.space_group_name_H-M   'P 1'
#
loop_
_entity.id
_entity.type
_entity.pdbx_description
1 polymer ?
#
loop_
_entity_poly.entity_id
_entity_poly.type
_entity_poly.pdbx_seq_one_letter_code
_entity_poly.pdbx_strand_id
1 'polypeptide(L)'
;MPFTLISGAVITLLIACLIVGVGLLTALVHPPERSRYRLTVEVDTPDGLKKGAVVREFSWKKSSTAFTGNDIHYTERGEAVAVDLPSGKTLFVLLNTNPSDLIEMATMRADLRRAPIAIQRARETADLYLVPNKHAFETHRREYPKFVFFEDIKDPATVRSVDPGNLSKSFGPDVALNRVTFQITSDPVTQSIEGRLPWLAELRNRRVGLNGKRNVAQTPGDLTTILGSGSFARNRAF
;
A
#
# COMPACT_ATOMS: atom_id res chain seq x y z
N MET A 1 31.70 33.84 -46.18
CA MET A 1 30.76 32.99 -45.43
C MET A 1 31.00 33.24 -43.94
N PRO A 2 30.22 34.08 -43.24
CA PRO A 2 30.43 34.27 -41.81
C PRO A 2 29.75 33.12 -41.06
N PHE A 3 30.52 32.30 -40.36
CA PHE A 3 29.98 31.42 -39.33
C PHE A 3 29.49 32.31 -38.18
N THR A 4 28.19 32.53 -38.11
CA THR A 4 27.58 33.18 -36.93
C THR A 4 27.84 32.27 -35.73
N LEU A 5 28.74 32.68 -34.84
CA LEU A 5 28.92 32.01 -33.56
C LEU A 5 27.59 32.03 -32.82
N ILE A 6 26.98 30.86 -32.69
CA ILE A 6 25.83 30.66 -31.81
C ILE A 6 26.30 31.04 -30.40
N SER A 7 25.68 32.06 -29.80
CA SER A 7 26.10 32.55 -28.49
C SER A 7 25.99 31.44 -27.46
N GLY A 8 26.87 31.41 -26.47
CA GLY A 8 26.89 30.36 -25.45
C GLY A 8 25.54 30.15 -24.76
N ALA A 9 24.74 31.22 -24.63
CA ALA A 9 23.38 31.17 -24.10
C ALA A 9 22.42 30.31 -24.93
N VAL A 10 22.52 30.34 -26.27
CA VAL A 10 21.69 29.52 -27.17
C VAL A 10 22.08 28.05 -27.04
N ILE A 11 23.37 27.75 -26.91
CA ILE A 11 23.85 26.38 -26.69
C ILE A 11 23.35 25.84 -25.34
N THR A 12 23.42 26.64 -24.27
CA THR A 12 22.89 26.24 -22.95
C THR A 12 21.38 25.99 -22.98
N LEU A 13 20.60 26.83 -23.69
CA LEU A 13 19.16 26.66 -23.82
C LEU A 13 18.81 25.35 -24.58
N LEU A 14 19.53 25.05 -25.66
CA LEU A 14 19.33 23.83 -26.44
C LEU A 14 19.63 22.57 -25.63
N ILE A 15 20.69 22.58 -24.81
CA ILE A 15 21.02 21.47 -23.92
C ILE A 15 19.94 21.31 -22.83
N ALA A 16 19.49 22.40 -22.22
CA ALA A 16 18.41 22.35 -21.23
C ALA A 16 17.10 21.80 -21.84
N CYS A 17 16.73 22.25 -23.04
CA CYS A 17 15.56 21.72 -23.76
C CYS A 17 15.70 20.24 -24.13
N LEU A 18 16.90 19.78 -24.50
CA LEU A 18 17.16 18.37 -24.77
C LEU A 18 17.01 17.53 -23.50
N ILE A 19 17.55 17.99 -22.37
CA ILE A 19 17.44 17.28 -21.08
C ILE A 19 15.98 17.20 -20.63
N VAL A 20 15.25 18.33 -20.68
CA VAL A 20 13.82 18.36 -20.34
C VAL A 20 13.00 17.52 -21.31
N GLY A 21 13.30 17.58 -22.62
CA GLY A 21 12.62 16.82 -23.66
C GLY A 21 12.82 15.31 -23.51
N VAL A 22 14.04 14.86 -23.24
CA VAL A 22 14.37 13.46 -22.94
C VAL A 22 13.71 13.02 -21.63
N GLY A 23 13.69 13.86 -20.60
CA GLY A 23 12.99 13.59 -19.34
C GLY A 23 11.47 13.44 -19.52
N LEU A 24 10.85 14.29 -20.33
CA LEU A 24 9.42 14.20 -20.66
C LEU A 24 9.11 12.97 -21.53
N LEU A 25 9.94 12.67 -22.52
CA LEU A 25 9.78 11.50 -23.40
C LEU A 25 9.90 10.19 -22.62
N THR A 26 10.86 10.07 -21.70
CA THR A 26 11.01 8.85 -20.88
C THR A 26 9.78 8.60 -19.99
N ALA A 27 9.18 9.66 -19.43
CA ALA A 27 7.95 9.58 -18.63
C ALA A 27 6.70 9.19 -19.43
N LEU A 28 6.63 9.57 -20.72
CA LEU A 28 5.53 9.19 -21.62
C LEU A 28 5.61 7.73 -22.08
N VAL A 29 6.82 7.20 -22.29
CA VAL A 29 7.03 5.84 -22.81
C VAL A 29 6.91 4.76 -21.73
N HIS A 30 7.11 5.11 -20.44
CA HIS A 30 7.04 4.17 -19.32
C HIS A 30 6.00 4.60 -18.26
N PRO A 31 4.69 4.53 -18.57
CA PRO A 31 3.67 4.83 -17.58
C PRO A 31 3.73 3.85 -16.39
N PRO A 32 3.35 4.29 -15.17
CA PRO A 32 3.29 3.39 -14.03
C PRO A 32 2.32 2.24 -14.29
N GLU A 33 2.78 1.01 -14.09
CA GLU A 33 1.89 -0.13 -14.09
C GLU A 33 1.05 -0.12 -12.82
N ARG A 34 -0.28 -0.12 -12.99
CA ARG A 34 -1.25 -0.12 -11.89
C ARG A 34 -2.00 -1.43 -11.87
N SER A 35 -2.17 -1.98 -10.69
CA SER A 35 -2.84 -3.24 -10.48
C SER A 35 -3.68 -3.18 -9.21
N ARG A 36 -4.89 -3.73 -9.28
CA ARG A 36 -5.82 -3.72 -8.16
C ARG A 36 -5.97 -5.11 -7.57
N TYR A 37 -6.17 -5.13 -6.26
CA TYR A 37 -6.38 -6.35 -5.51
C TYR A 37 -7.42 -6.12 -4.41
N ARG A 38 -8.25 -7.13 -4.19
CA ARG A 38 -9.16 -7.22 -3.06
C ARG A 38 -8.44 -7.89 -1.90
N LEU A 39 -8.39 -7.22 -0.76
CA LEU A 39 -7.95 -7.77 0.51
C LEU A 39 -9.20 -8.15 1.31
N THR A 40 -9.27 -9.40 1.75
CA THR A 40 -10.37 -9.94 2.56
C THR A 40 -9.83 -10.47 3.87
N VAL A 41 -10.49 -10.14 4.97
CA VAL A 41 -10.12 -10.56 6.32
C VAL A 41 -11.32 -11.27 6.93
N GLU A 42 -11.09 -12.48 7.42
CA GLU A 42 -12.10 -13.35 8.01
C GLU A 42 -11.71 -13.68 9.44
N VAL A 43 -12.65 -13.51 10.37
CA VAL A 43 -12.44 -13.70 11.81
C VAL A 43 -13.52 -14.63 12.33
N ASP A 44 -13.11 -15.73 12.95
CA ASP A 44 -14.00 -16.63 13.66
C ASP A 44 -14.40 -15.98 15.00
N THR A 45 -15.69 -16.00 15.31
CA THR A 45 -16.25 -15.47 16.56
C THR A 45 -17.31 -16.43 17.11
N PRO A 46 -17.70 -16.32 18.39
CA PRO A 46 -18.79 -17.11 18.95
C PRO A 46 -20.10 -17.03 18.15
N ASP A 47 -20.36 -15.89 17.50
CA ASP A 47 -21.56 -15.63 16.69
C ASP A 47 -21.38 -16.03 15.21
N GLY A 48 -20.32 -16.78 14.89
CA GLY A 48 -19.95 -17.19 13.54
C GLY A 48 -18.92 -16.29 12.86
N LEU A 49 -18.71 -16.54 11.57
CA LEU A 49 -17.69 -15.87 10.78
C LEU A 49 -18.03 -14.38 10.55
N LYS A 50 -17.11 -13.49 10.94
CA LYS A 50 -17.15 -12.06 10.58
C LYS A 50 -16.15 -11.78 9.47
N LYS A 51 -16.50 -10.86 8.57
CA LYS A 51 -15.76 -10.61 7.34
C LYS A 51 -15.72 -9.12 7.00
N GLY A 52 -14.56 -8.66 6.54
CA GLY A 52 -14.39 -7.35 5.93
C GLY A 52 -13.54 -7.45 4.67
N ALA A 53 -13.80 -6.59 3.68
CA ALA A 53 -13.03 -6.57 2.44
C ALA A 53 -12.89 -5.15 1.87
N VAL A 54 -11.76 -4.87 1.24
CA VAL A 54 -11.49 -3.62 0.52
C VAL A 54 -10.70 -3.90 -0.75
N VAL A 55 -10.85 -3.05 -1.76
CA VAL A 55 -10.03 -3.06 -2.97
C VAL A 55 -8.98 -1.97 -2.87
N ARG A 56 -7.72 -2.35 -3.03
CA ARG A 56 -6.55 -1.46 -3.07
C ARG A 56 -5.92 -1.48 -4.46
N GLU A 57 -5.14 -0.46 -4.75
CA GLU A 57 -4.39 -0.31 -5.99
C GLU A 57 -2.92 -0.13 -5.65
N PHE A 58 -2.06 -0.96 -6.23
CA PHE A 58 -0.62 -0.76 -6.21
C PHE A 58 -0.15 -0.25 -7.57
N SER A 59 0.83 0.64 -7.53
CA SER A 59 1.50 1.22 -8.68
C SER A 59 3.00 1.03 -8.49
N TRP A 60 3.70 0.65 -9.55
CA TRP A 60 5.17 0.61 -9.54
C TRP A 60 5.76 1.35 -10.74
N LYS A 61 6.92 1.97 -10.55
CA LYS A 61 7.70 2.63 -11.60
C LYS A 61 9.16 2.22 -11.47
N LYS A 62 9.76 1.80 -12.58
CA LYS A 62 11.21 1.64 -12.67
C LYS A 62 11.80 2.97 -13.13
N SER A 63 12.60 3.62 -12.30
CA SER A 63 13.47 4.70 -12.75
C SER A 63 14.83 4.11 -13.09
N SER A 64 15.16 4.10 -14.38
CA SER A 64 16.54 3.92 -14.83
C SER A 64 17.08 5.28 -15.23
N THR A 65 18.02 5.83 -14.46
CA THR A 65 18.89 6.88 -15.00
C THR A 65 20.23 6.25 -15.36
N ALA A 66 20.90 6.78 -16.39
CA ALA A 66 22.16 6.24 -16.89
C ALA A 66 23.30 6.25 -15.84
N PHE A 67 23.13 6.90 -14.69
CA PHE A 67 24.17 7.11 -13.68
C PHE A 67 23.82 6.66 -12.25
N THR A 68 22.55 6.39 -11.92
CA THR A 68 22.12 6.10 -10.53
C THR A 68 21.63 4.67 -10.29
N GLY A 69 21.71 3.77 -11.29
CA GLY A 69 21.18 2.41 -11.17
C GLY A 69 19.67 2.31 -11.41
N ASN A 70 19.13 1.10 -11.25
CA ASN A 70 17.69 0.83 -11.37
C ASN A 70 17.03 0.96 -10.00
N ASP A 71 16.18 1.97 -9.81
CA ASP A 71 15.32 2.09 -8.63
C ASP A 71 13.88 1.70 -8.99
N ILE A 72 13.19 1.00 -8.08
CA ILE A 72 11.77 0.71 -8.22
C ILE A 72 11.00 1.50 -7.15
N HIS A 73 10.18 2.44 -7.60
CA HIS A 73 9.29 3.21 -6.76
C HIS A 73 7.93 2.52 -6.67
N TYR A 74 7.46 2.27 -5.45
CA TYR A 74 6.17 1.67 -5.16
C TYR A 74 5.21 2.68 -4.56
N THR A 75 3.94 2.53 -4.90
CA THR A 75 2.89 3.35 -4.31
C THR A 75 1.61 2.55 -4.13
N GLU A 76 1.02 2.65 -2.95
CA GLU A 76 -0.25 2.00 -2.62
C GLU A 76 -1.34 3.04 -2.37
N ARG A 77 -2.52 2.81 -2.97
CA ARG A 77 -3.75 3.59 -2.82
C ARG A 77 -4.87 2.68 -2.33
N GLY A 78 -5.70 3.18 -1.42
CA GLY A 78 -6.84 2.45 -0.87
C GLY A 78 -7.03 2.68 0.62
N GLU A 79 -7.73 1.75 1.28
CA GLU A 79 -8.18 1.91 2.66
C GLU A 79 -7.89 0.68 3.53
N ALA A 80 -7.94 0.86 4.84
CA ALA A 80 -7.85 -0.22 5.82
C ALA A 80 -9.09 -1.11 5.72
N VAL A 81 -8.92 -2.43 5.87
CA VAL A 81 -10.06 -3.32 6.06
C VAL A 81 -10.64 -3.06 7.44
N ALA A 82 -11.96 -2.97 7.56
CA ALA A 82 -12.67 -2.93 8.82
C ALA A 82 -13.51 -4.21 8.99
N VAL A 83 -13.39 -4.87 10.14
CA VAL A 83 -14.19 -6.05 10.50
C VAL A 83 -14.86 -5.77 11.85
N ASP A 84 -16.19 -5.76 11.84
CA ASP A 84 -16.99 -5.58 13.06
C ASP A 84 -17.13 -6.87 13.84
N LEU A 85 -16.78 -6.81 15.13
CA LEU A 85 -16.75 -7.96 16.02
C LEU A 85 -17.85 -7.85 17.08
N PRO A 86 -18.32 -8.99 17.64
CA PRO A 86 -19.40 -9.03 18.63
C PRO A 86 -19.18 -8.16 19.88
N SER A 87 -17.93 -7.86 20.23
CA SER A 87 -17.59 -6.98 21.36
C SER A 87 -17.97 -5.51 21.14
N GLY A 88 -18.52 -5.14 19.98
CA GLY A 88 -18.79 -3.76 19.58
C GLY A 88 -17.55 -3.00 19.10
N LYS A 89 -16.38 -3.65 19.16
CA LYS A 89 -15.11 -3.12 18.63
C LYS A 89 -14.93 -3.54 17.17
N THR A 90 -14.17 -2.74 16.45
CA THR A 90 -13.79 -3.04 15.06
C THR A 90 -12.31 -3.35 14.99
N LEU A 91 -11.98 -4.45 14.33
CA LEU A 91 -10.63 -4.75 13.89
C LEU A 91 -10.33 -4.02 12.59
N PHE A 92 -9.21 -3.28 12.55
CA PHE A 92 -8.71 -2.63 11.35
C PHE A 92 -7.40 -3.28 10.87
N VAL A 93 -7.31 -3.56 9.57
CA VAL A 93 -6.09 -4.06 8.93
C VAL A 93 -5.53 -2.97 8.01
N LEU A 94 -4.39 -2.40 8.43
CA LEU A 94 -3.87 -1.14 7.91
C LEU A 94 -3.29 -1.23 6.49
N LEU A 95 -3.02 -0.07 5.89
CA LEU A 95 -2.10 0.07 4.76
C LEU A 95 -0.70 0.09 5.34
N ASN A 96 -0.11 -1.09 5.51
CA ASN A 96 1.27 -1.20 5.94
C ASN A 96 1.96 -2.31 5.17
N THR A 97 2.18 -2.05 3.88
CA THR A 97 3.08 -2.87 3.09
C THR A 97 4.51 -2.53 3.46
N ASN A 98 5.23 -3.53 3.96
CA ASN A 98 6.67 -3.47 3.95
C ASN A 98 7.09 -3.36 2.46
N PRO A 99 8.03 -2.50 2.07
CA PRO A 99 8.47 -2.41 0.68
C PRO A 99 8.84 -3.78 0.11
N SER A 100 9.37 -4.71 0.92
CA SER A 100 9.64 -6.10 0.54
C SER A 100 8.44 -6.84 -0.04
N ASP A 101 7.26 -6.67 0.56
CA ASP A 101 6.06 -7.45 0.21
C ASP A 101 5.47 -6.91 -1.10
N LEU A 102 5.56 -5.59 -1.30
CA LEU A 102 5.23 -4.96 -2.59
C LEU A 102 6.27 -5.26 -3.67
N ILE A 103 7.55 -5.36 -3.30
CA ILE A 103 8.62 -5.77 -4.21
C ILE A 103 8.37 -7.21 -4.65
N GLU A 104 8.03 -8.13 -3.77
CA GLU A 104 7.69 -9.51 -4.13
C GLU A 104 6.45 -9.56 -5.04
N MET A 105 5.36 -8.86 -4.69
CA MET A 105 4.18 -8.78 -5.55
C MET A 105 4.45 -8.12 -6.91
N ALA A 106 5.29 -7.09 -6.96
CA ALA A 106 5.61 -6.39 -8.19
C ALA A 106 6.62 -7.15 -9.06
N THR A 107 7.61 -7.82 -8.47
CA THR A 107 8.54 -8.72 -9.16
C THR A 107 7.82 -9.96 -9.71
N MET A 108 6.81 -10.46 -9.00
CA MET A 108 5.87 -11.48 -9.49
C MET A 108 5.00 -11.00 -10.68
N ARG A 109 4.98 -9.71 -11.04
CA ARG A 109 4.34 -9.24 -12.30
C ARG A 109 5.34 -8.74 -13.32
N ALA A 110 6.37 -8.05 -12.87
CA ALA A 110 7.33 -7.33 -13.69
C ALA A 110 8.35 -8.24 -14.39
N ASP A 111 8.62 -9.45 -13.87
CA ASP A 111 9.79 -10.23 -14.34
C ASP A 111 9.50 -11.59 -14.98
N LEU A 112 8.26 -12.07 -15.04
CA LEU A 112 7.98 -13.39 -15.63
C LEU A 112 7.99 -13.42 -17.16
N ARG A 113 7.86 -12.26 -17.80
CA ARG A 113 7.94 -12.15 -19.28
C ARG A 113 9.37 -11.95 -19.78
N ARG A 114 10.34 -11.63 -18.91
CA ARG A 114 11.71 -11.22 -19.31
C ARG A 114 12.85 -11.79 -18.47
N ALA A 115 12.61 -12.53 -17.38
CA ALA A 115 13.68 -13.13 -16.59
C ALA A 115 14.35 -14.34 -17.30
N PRO A 116 15.69 -14.36 -17.46
CA PRO A 116 16.41 -15.53 -17.93
C PRO A 116 16.53 -16.58 -16.80
N ILE A 117 15.99 -17.78 -17.04
CA ILE A 117 16.20 -19.13 -16.42
C ILE A 117 16.51 -19.22 -14.90
N ALA A 118 16.27 -18.19 -14.09
CA ALA A 118 16.62 -18.20 -12.67
C ALA A 118 15.43 -18.42 -11.72
N ILE A 119 14.20 -18.61 -12.23
CA ILE A 119 13.09 -18.99 -11.36
C ILE A 119 12.10 -19.93 -12.07
N GLN A 120 12.52 -21.18 -12.27
CA GLN A 120 11.62 -22.25 -12.72
C GLN A 120 10.49 -22.52 -11.69
N ARG A 121 10.70 -22.17 -10.40
CA ARG A 121 9.65 -22.16 -9.36
C ARG A 121 8.69 -20.96 -9.44
N ALA A 122 9.07 -19.84 -10.08
CA ALA A 122 8.19 -18.69 -10.25
C ALA A 122 7.26 -18.86 -11.45
N ARG A 123 7.60 -19.72 -12.42
CA ARG A 123 6.72 -19.99 -13.58
C ARG A 123 5.44 -20.73 -13.19
N GLU A 124 5.49 -21.64 -12.21
CA GLU A 124 4.28 -22.30 -11.71
C GLU A 124 3.40 -21.36 -10.87
N THR A 125 4.01 -20.42 -10.15
CA THR A 125 3.28 -19.39 -9.38
C THR A 125 2.77 -18.25 -10.28
N ALA A 126 3.52 -17.86 -11.31
CA ALA A 126 3.16 -16.87 -12.32
C ALA A 126 1.79 -17.11 -12.95
N ASP A 127 1.56 -18.33 -13.41
CA ASP A 127 0.33 -18.70 -14.10
C ASP A 127 -0.87 -18.73 -13.13
N LEU A 128 -0.62 -18.88 -11.82
CA LEU A 128 -1.60 -18.72 -10.74
C LEU A 128 -1.96 -17.24 -10.46
N TYR A 129 -1.02 -16.30 -10.63
CA TYR A 129 -1.19 -14.88 -10.27
C TYR A 129 -1.60 -13.95 -11.44
N LEU A 130 -1.46 -14.40 -12.69
CA LEU A 130 -1.65 -13.56 -13.88
C LEU A 130 -3.06 -13.61 -14.51
N VAL A 131 -3.99 -14.41 -13.96
CA VAL A 131 -5.39 -14.40 -14.41
C VAL A 131 -6.23 -13.53 -13.47
N PRO A 132 -6.72 -12.35 -13.92
CA PRO A 132 -7.67 -11.57 -13.15
C PRO A 132 -8.87 -12.45 -12.73
N ASN A 133 -9.29 -12.35 -11.47
CA ASN A 133 -10.47 -13.02 -10.91
C ASN A 133 -10.41 -14.55 -10.70
N LYS A 134 -9.30 -15.26 -10.91
CA LYS A 134 -9.30 -16.74 -10.73
C LYS A 134 -8.79 -17.25 -9.38
N HIS A 135 -7.82 -16.60 -8.73
CA HIS A 135 -7.21 -17.17 -7.52
C HIS A 135 -7.10 -16.15 -6.39
N ALA A 136 -7.78 -16.47 -5.29
CA ALA A 136 -7.56 -15.92 -3.97
C ALA A 136 -6.41 -16.71 -3.34
N PHE A 137 -5.37 -16.03 -2.84
CA PHE A 137 -4.28 -16.69 -2.12
C PHE A 137 -4.24 -16.23 -0.67
N GLU A 138 -3.95 -17.18 0.22
CA GLU A 138 -3.69 -16.93 1.62
C GLU A 138 -2.22 -16.52 1.78
N THR A 139 -1.99 -15.41 2.47
CA THR A 139 -0.65 -14.86 2.74
C THR A 139 -0.04 -15.50 3.99
N HIS A 140 1.29 -15.50 4.09
CA HIS A 140 1.97 -15.93 5.30
C HIS A 140 1.82 -14.89 6.42
N ARG A 141 1.60 -15.34 7.66
CA ARG A 141 1.42 -14.47 8.85
C ARG A 141 2.48 -13.39 9.05
N ARG A 142 3.70 -13.56 8.52
CA ARG A 142 4.79 -12.57 8.62
C ARG A 142 4.58 -11.35 7.72
N GLU A 143 3.77 -11.48 6.67
CA GLU A 143 3.48 -10.46 5.66
C GLU A 143 2.17 -9.70 5.95
N TYR A 144 1.53 -10.00 7.08
CA TYR A 144 0.25 -9.40 7.43
C TYR A 144 0.44 -7.90 7.68
N PRO A 145 -0.37 -7.02 7.05
CA PRO A 145 -0.39 -5.63 7.43
C PRO A 145 -0.75 -5.52 8.90
N LYS A 146 -0.34 -4.43 9.58
CA LYS A 146 -0.63 -4.27 11.00
C LYS A 146 -2.13 -4.33 11.30
N PHE A 147 -2.47 -5.06 12.35
CA PHE A 147 -3.82 -5.18 12.89
C PHE A 147 -3.95 -4.22 14.08
N VAL A 148 -4.99 -3.41 14.11
CA VAL A 148 -5.26 -2.48 15.22
C VAL A 148 -6.74 -2.42 15.56
N PHE A 149 -7.06 -1.92 16.73
CA PHE A 149 -8.41 -1.46 17.09
C PHE A 149 -8.32 -0.15 17.87
N PHE A 150 -9.46 0.46 18.18
CA PHE A 150 -9.55 1.63 19.04
C PHE A 150 -10.42 1.27 20.26
N GLU A 151 -10.00 1.65 21.47
CA GLU A 151 -10.88 1.53 22.64
C GLU A 151 -12.08 2.46 22.50
N ASP A 152 -11.87 3.66 21.95
CA ASP A 152 -12.92 4.57 21.50
C ASP A 152 -12.64 4.99 20.05
N ILE A 153 -13.49 4.57 19.12
CA ILE A 153 -13.36 4.90 17.69
C ILE A 153 -13.40 6.41 17.40
N LYS A 154 -13.97 7.21 18.32
CA LYS A 154 -14.03 8.67 18.22
C LYS A 154 -12.74 9.34 18.69
N ASP A 155 -11.90 8.63 19.44
CA ASP A 155 -10.60 9.11 19.90
C ASP A 155 -9.44 8.33 19.24
N PRO A 156 -8.78 8.90 18.22
CA PRO A 156 -7.68 8.25 17.52
C PRO A 156 -6.49 7.91 18.42
N ALA A 157 -6.32 8.58 19.57
CA ALA A 157 -5.24 8.30 20.50
C ALA A 157 -5.41 6.96 21.25
N THR A 158 -6.61 6.37 21.19
CA THR A 158 -6.92 5.09 21.86
C THR A 158 -6.56 3.86 21.02
N VAL A 159 -5.82 4.05 19.92
CA VAL A 159 -5.37 2.95 19.06
C VAL A 159 -4.54 1.92 19.86
N ARG A 160 -4.82 0.65 19.63
CA ARG A 160 -4.12 -0.49 20.20
C ARG A 160 -3.73 -1.46 19.11
N SER A 161 -2.52 -2.01 19.18
CA SER A 161 -2.08 -3.07 18.29
C SER A 161 -2.79 -4.38 18.65
N VAL A 162 -3.13 -5.16 17.64
CA VAL A 162 -3.65 -6.53 17.78
C VAL A 162 -2.59 -7.48 17.26
N ASP A 163 -2.34 -8.55 18.01
CA ASP A 163 -1.54 -9.68 17.53
C ASP A 163 -2.44 -10.60 16.68
N PRO A 164 -2.19 -10.78 15.37
CA PRO A 164 -2.99 -11.66 14.53
C PRO A 164 -2.97 -13.13 14.98
N GLY A 165 -1.96 -13.55 15.76
CA GLY A 165 -1.92 -14.88 16.38
C GLY A 165 -2.74 -15.01 17.66
N ASN A 166 -3.23 -13.90 18.23
CA ASN A 166 -3.92 -13.86 19.51
C ASN A 166 -4.95 -12.72 19.57
N LEU A 167 -5.98 -12.79 18.72
CA LEU A 167 -7.09 -11.83 18.72
C LEU A 167 -7.88 -11.86 20.03
N SER A 168 -7.95 -13.03 20.67
CA SER A 168 -8.76 -13.21 21.88
C SER A 168 -8.31 -12.33 23.05
N LYS A 169 -7.01 -12.00 23.12
CA LYS A 169 -6.48 -11.01 24.06
C LYS A 169 -7.14 -9.62 23.96
N SER A 170 -7.56 -9.22 22.75
CA SER A 170 -8.13 -7.89 22.50
C SER A 170 -9.66 -7.88 22.41
N PHE A 171 -10.25 -8.99 21.96
CA PHE A 171 -11.66 -9.04 21.58
C PHE A 171 -12.51 -10.06 22.37
N GLY A 172 -11.90 -10.81 23.28
CA GLY A 172 -12.59 -11.81 24.12
C GLY A 172 -12.32 -13.25 23.71
N PRO A 173 -12.77 -14.24 24.52
CA PRO A 173 -12.57 -15.65 24.22
C PRO A 173 -13.18 -16.04 22.86
N ASP A 174 -12.60 -17.08 22.25
CA ASP A 174 -13.07 -17.68 20.99
C ASP A 174 -13.12 -16.72 19.78
N VAL A 175 -12.41 -15.60 19.84
CA VAL A 175 -12.14 -14.73 18.69
C VAL A 175 -10.77 -15.05 18.11
N ALA A 176 -10.74 -15.53 16.86
CA ALA A 176 -9.52 -15.93 16.18
C ALA A 176 -9.49 -15.45 14.73
N LEU A 177 -8.32 -15.09 14.24
CA LEU A 177 -8.14 -14.80 12.83
C LEU A 177 -8.25 -16.11 12.04
N ASN A 178 -9.21 -16.18 11.14
CA ASN A 178 -9.41 -17.33 10.27
C ASN A 178 -8.46 -17.24 9.07
N ARG A 179 -8.60 -16.19 8.26
CA ARG A 179 -7.84 -16.04 7.02
C ARG A 179 -7.69 -14.58 6.59
N VAL A 180 -6.55 -14.29 5.95
CA VAL A 180 -6.34 -13.08 5.16
C VAL A 180 -6.10 -13.49 3.70
N THR A 181 -6.87 -12.92 2.78
CA THR A 181 -6.86 -13.31 1.37
C THR A 181 -6.62 -12.12 0.46
N PHE A 182 -5.73 -12.32 -0.51
CA PHE A 182 -5.47 -11.38 -1.59
C PHE A 182 -6.01 -11.94 -2.91
N GLN A 183 -6.72 -11.11 -3.67
CA GLN A 183 -7.28 -11.50 -4.97
C GLN A 183 -7.12 -10.37 -5.98
N ILE A 184 -6.45 -10.62 -7.10
CA ILE A 184 -6.41 -9.64 -8.21
C ILE A 184 -7.82 -9.41 -8.74
N THR A 185 -8.19 -8.15 -8.91
CA THR A 185 -9.54 -7.76 -9.33
C THR A 185 -9.52 -6.54 -10.26
N SER A 186 -10.59 -6.39 -11.04
CA SER A 186 -10.89 -5.20 -11.83
C SER A 186 -11.77 -4.18 -11.10
N ASP A 187 -12.26 -4.51 -9.91
CA ASP A 187 -13.16 -3.67 -9.12
C ASP A 187 -12.57 -2.27 -8.83
N PRO A 188 -13.42 -1.26 -8.58
CA PRO A 188 -12.95 0.05 -8.17
C PRO A 188 -12.30 0.00 -6.78
N VAL A 189 -11.32 0.88 -6.55
CA VAL A 189 -10.71 1.07 -5.22
C VAL A 189 -11.79 1.49 -4.23
N THR A 190 -11.82 0.85 -3.05
CA THR A 190 -12.81 1.13 -2.01
C THR A 190 -12.60 2.51 -1.40
N GLN A 191 -13.70 3.23 -1.16
CA GLN A 191 -13.74 4.57 -0.59
C GLN A 191 -14.89 4.68 0.42
N SER A 192 -14.66 4.27 1.66
CA SER A 192 -15.68 4.15 2.71
C SER A 192 -15.17 4.45 4.12
N ILE A 193 -13.86 4.32 4.37
CA ILE A 193 -13.29 4.41 5.72
C ILE A 193 -13.44 5.79 6.34
N GLU A 194 -13.48 6.86 5.53
CA GLU A 194 -13.68 8.23 6.03
C GLU A 194 -15.07 8.43 6.66
N GLY A 195 -16.10 7.69 6.20
CA GLY A 195 -17.42 7.69 6.84
C GLY A 195 -17.42 7.02 8.22
N ARG A 196 -16.42 6.16 8.47
CA ARG A 196 -16.26 5.40 9.71
C ARG A 196 -15.31 6.07 10.70
N LEU A 197 -14.27 6.71 10.18
CA LEU A 197 -13.21 7.41 10.92
C LEU A 197 -13.15 8.87 10.43
N PRO A 198 -14.12 9.73 10.82
CA PRO A 198 -14.25 11.08 10.27
C PRO A 198 -13.05 11.98 10.58
N TRP A 199 -12.34 11.70 11.68
CA TRP A 199 -11.13 12.43 12.08
C TRP A 199 -9.95 12.23 11.10
N LEU A 200 -9.98 11.23 10.20
CA LEU A 200 -8.88 10.99 9.25
C LEU A 200 -8.58 12.19 8.36
N ALA A 201 -9.63 12.84 7.86
CA ALA A 201 -9.50 14.01 6.99
C ALA A 201 -8.88 15.19 7.74
N GLU A 202 -9.30 15.40 8.99
CA GLU A 202 -8.77 16.47 9.83
C GLU A 202 -7.30 16.27 10.16
N LEU A 203 -6.91 15.08 10.64
CA LEU A 203 -5.52 14.77 10.98
C LEU A 203 -4.61 14.88 9.74
N ARG A 204 -5.10 14.44 8.57
CA ARG A 204 -4.41 14.59 7.28
C ARG A 204 -4.17 16.06 6.94
N ASN A 205 -5.20 16.90 7.05
CA ASN A 205 -5.11 18.33 6.72
C ASN A 205 -4.14 19.06 7.66
N ARG A 206 -4.17 18.71 8.96
CA ARG A 206 -3.29 19.26 9.98
C ARG A 206 -1.86 18.69 9.95
N ARG A 207 -1.65 17.59 9.22
CA ARG A 207 -0.37 16.84 9.13
C ARG A 207 0.15 16.42 10.51
N VAL A 208 -0.74 15.80 11.28
CA VAL A 208 -0.47 15.34 12.64
C VAL A 208 -0.68 13.82 12.76
N GLY A 209 -0.05 13.21 13.76
CA GLY A 209 -0.29 11.81 14.13
C GLY A 209 -1.65 11.61 14.79
N LEU A 210 -1.93 10.37 15.21
CA LEU A 210 -3.19 10.03 15.88
C LEU A 210 -3.36 10.73 17.23
N ASN A 211 -2.26 11.18 17.86
CA ASN A 211 -2.28 11.99 19.08
C ASN A 211 -2.56 13.49 18.82
N GLY A 212 -2.83 13.91 17.58
CA GLY A 212 -3.10 15.29 17.22
C GLY A 212 -1.87 16.22 17.25
N LYS A 213 -0.67 15.68 17.47
CA LYS A 213 0.60 16.43 17.46
C LYS A 213 1.34 16.20 16.15
N ARG A 214 2.16 17.17 15.75
CA ARG A 214 3.10 16.95 14.64
C ARG A 214 4.06 15.84 15.01
N ASN A 215 4.43 15.00 14.04
CA ASN A 215 5.42 13.95 14.24
C ASN A 215 6.80 14.60 14.42
N VAL A 216 7.14 14.95 15.66
CA VAL A 216 8.45 15.46 16.06
C VAL A 216 9.13 14.31 16.80
N ALA A 217 10.26 13.83 16.26
CA ALA A 217 11.08 12.74 16.79
C ALA A 217 10.28 11.53 17.34
N GLN A 218 10.16 10.48 16.53
CA GLN A 218 9.44 9.25 16.87
C GLN A 218 9.91 8.71 18.24
N THR A 219 9.02 8.66 19.23
CA THR A 219 9.26 7.89 20.45
C THR A 219 9.08 6.41 20.10
N PRO A 220 10.12 5.57 20.19
CA PRO A 220 9.99 4.16 19.86
C PRO A 220 8.89 3.50 20.71
N GLY A 221 7.91 2.86 20.05
CA GLY A 221 6.86 2.09 20.72
C GLY A 221 5.51 2.80 20.90
N ASP A 222 5.41 4.12 20.71
CA ASP A 222 4.11 4.81 20.75
C ASP A 222 3.41 4.76 19.38
N LEU A 223 2.39 3.91 19.26
CA LEU A 223 1.58 3.75 18.04
C LEU A 223 0.98 5.08 17.56
N THR A 224 0.66 6.00 18.46
CA THR A 224 0.00 7.26 18.09
C THR A 224 0.93 8.24 17.37
N THR A 225 2.25 8.05 17.51
CA THR A 225 3.30 8.82 16.83
C THR A 225 3.76 8.18 15.52
N ILE A 226 3.60 6.86 15.40
CA ILE A 226 4.01 6.07 14.24
C ILE A 226 2.90 6.00 13.20
N LEU A 227 1.66 5.85 13.67
CA LEU A 227 0.48 5.78 12.81
C LEU A 227 -0.06 7.19 12.54
N GLY A 228 -0.56 7.37 11.32
CA GLY A 228 -1.27 8.58 10.91
C GLY A 228 -2.42 8.23 9.98
N SER A 229 -3.11 9.25 9.46
CA SER A 229 -4.22 9.04 8.52
C SER A 229 -3.84 8.19 7.31
N GLY A 230 -2.61 8.34 6.81
CA GLY A 230 -2.05 7.54 5.72
C GLY A 230 -1.86 6.03 6.01
N SER A 231 -1.94 5.62 7.28
CA SER A 231 -1.97 4.20 7.67
C SER A 231 -3.35 3.58 7.46
N PHE A 232 -4.41 4.39 7.41
CA PHE A 232 -5.80 3.94 7.26
C PHE A 232 -6.39 4.25 5.87
N ALA A 233 -5.95 5.33 5.23
CA ALA A 233 -6.46 5.75 3.93
C ALA A 233 -5.40 6.51 3.12
N ARG A 234 -5.21 6.14 1.85
CA ARG A 234 -4.38 6.86 0.88
C ARG A 234 -5.18 7.10 -0.39
N ASN A 235 -5.44 8.37 -0.69
CA ASN A 235 -6.30 8.79 -1.82
C ASN A 235 -5.51 9.13 -3.10
N ARG A 236 -4.19 9.29 -3.02
CA ARG A 236 -3.33 9.61 -4.18
C ARG A 236 -2.14 8.67 -4.22
N ALA A 237 -1.80 8.22 -5.43
CA ALA A 237 -0.46 7.72 -5.69
C ALA A 237 0.47 8.94 -5.86
N PHE A 238 1.55 9.01 -5.09
CA PHE A 238 2.57 10.05 -5.20
C PHE A 238 3.40 9.88 -6.49
#